data_AF-A0A1Y0GYA8-F1
#
_entry.id   AF-A0A1Y0GYA8-F1
#
_cell.length_a   1.000
_cell.length_b   1.000
_cell.length_c   1.000
_cell.angle_alpha   90.00
_cell.angle_beta   90.00
_cell.angle_gamma   90.00
#
_symmetry.space_group_name_H-M   'P 1'
#
loop_
_entity.id
_entity.type
_entity.pdbx_description
1 polymer ?
#
loop_
_entity_poly.entity_id
_entity_poly.type
_entity_poly.pdbx_seq_one_letter_code
_entity_poly.pdbx_strand_id
1 'polypeptide(L)'
;MFAGTLSILVLGALVFGFGAFILLLSKRKGTVHPSELTSESRQIIRPLRQAVESFESVIKANPNVDAAKILGNQAQTTARKTLDEASRMMANRDQLVQLARRLEAQKLDPASPLDTIDSIDQRIHDATRAVDQLTLKITQAATQTEIPTLDNENDLEDLVSRLQNISQSFDEVNQSINQTS
;
A
#
# COMPACT_ATOMS: atom_id res chain seq x y z
N MET A 1 1.68 54.84 23.41
CA MET A 1 3.07 54.43 23.73
C MET A 1 3.11 52.92 23.80
N PHE A 2 4.14 52.35 23.18
CA PHE A 2 4.37 50.93 22.93
C PHE A 2 4.81 50.11 24.16
N ALA A 3 4.68 48.79 24.00
CA ALA A 3 5.48 47.69 24.58
C ALA A 3 5.20 47.26 26.05
N GLY A 4 5.29 45.99 26.42
CA GLY A 4 5.81 44.80 25.72
C GLY A 4 5.30 43.51 26.40
N THR A 5 4.91 42.49 25.62
CA THR A 5 5.74 41.32 25.22
C THR A 5 6.21 40.46 26.40
N LEU A 6 5.43 39.43 26.74
CA LEU A 6 5.98 38.23 27.40
C LEU A 6 5.03 37.04 27.21
N SER A 7 5.16 36.27 26.11
CA SER A 7 4.56 34.92 25.95
C SER A 7 5.13 34.18 24.72
N ILE A 8 6.45 34.17 24.50
CA ILE A 8 7.10 33.41 23.41
C ILE A 8 7.97 32.26 23.98
N LEU A 9 7.52 31.57 25.03
CA LEU A 9 8.35 30.51 25.64
C LEU A 9 7.64 29.16 25.84
N VAL A 10 6.50 28.93 25.16
CA VAL A 10 5.85 27.60 25.18
C VAL A 10 5.77 26.96 23.78
N LEU A 11 6.05 27.71 22.71
CA LEU A 11 5.94 27.18 21.33
C LEU A 11 7.18 26.44 20.82
N GLY A 12 8.26 26.36 21.60
CA GLY A 12 9.53 25.72 21.17
C GLY A 12 9.64 24.22 21.45
N ALA A 13 8.80 23.67 22.33
CA ALA A 13 8.97 22.30 22.83
C ALA A 13 8.19 21.22 22.04
N LEU A 14 7.21 21.60 21.22
CA LEU A 14 6.39 20.64 20.46
C LEU A 14 7.03 20.21 19.13
N VAL A 15 7.93 21.02 18.56
CA VAL A 15 8.56 20.72 17.26
C VAL A 15 9.72 19.71 17.40
N PHE A 16 10.41 19.68 18.55
CA PHE A 16 11.52 18.74 18.78
C PHE A 16 11.09 17.31 19.11
N GLY A 17 9.83 17.10 19.51
CA GLY A 17 9.29 15.75 19.74
C GLY A 17 8.92 15.01 18.44
N PHE A 18 8.68 15.74 17.35
CA PHE A 18 8.21 15.18 16.08
C PHE A 18 9.35 14.46 15.32
N GLY A 19 10.50 15.11 15.16
CA GLY A 19 11.63 14.53 14.42
C GLY A 19 12.29 13.33 15.10
N ALA A 20 12.32 13.28 16.43
CA ALA A 20 12.97 12.19 17.17
C ALA A 20 12.16 10.89 17.18
N PHE A 21 10.82 10.97 17.18
CA PHE A 21 9.97 9.77 17.12
C PHE A 21 10.01 9.12 15.72
N ILE A 22 10.23 9.94 14.68
CA ILE A 22 10.21 9.51 13.29
C ILE A 22 11.59 8.97 12.84
N LEU A 23 12.69 9.45 13.42
CA LEU A 23 14.03 8.87 13.20
C LEU A 23 14.16 7.41 13.69
N LEU A 24 13.29 6.96 14.61
CA LEU A 24 13.21 5.55 15.01
C LEU A 24 12.53 4.66 13.93
N LEU A 25 11.82 5.27 12.96
CA LEU A 25 10.98 4.58 11.97
C LEU A 25 11.76 4.09 10.74
N SER A 26 12.89 4.72 10.39
CA SER A 26 13.64 4.39 9.17
C SER A 26 14.52 3.12 9.27
N LYS A 27 14.62 2.50 10.45
CA LYS A 27 15.54 1.36 10.66
C LYS A 27 14.93 -0.04 10.49
N ARG A 28 13.61 -0.19 10.28
CA ARG A 28 13.01 -1.52 10.04
C ARG A 28 12.89 -1.83 8.54
N LYS A 29 14.00 -2.26 7.92
CA LYS A 29 14.00 -2.98 6.64
C LYS A 29 13.57 -4.45 6.83
N GLY A 30 12.41 -4.67 7.44
CA GLY A 30 11.83 -6.00 7.67
C GLY A 30 10.57 -6.21 6.84
N THR A 31 10.27 -7.46 6.52
CA THR A 31 8.91 -7.87 6.13
C THR A 31 8.00 -7.65 7.35
N VAL A 32 6.97 -6.81 7.21
CA VAL A 32 6.03 -6.54 8.32
C VAL A 32 5.18 -7.79 8.50
N HIS A 33 5.27 -8.42 9.67
CA HIS A 33 4.50 -9.63 9.92
C HIS A 33 3.02 -9.24 10.17
N PRO A 34 2.03 -9.99 9.66
CA PRO A 34 0.61 -9.61 9.77
C PRO A 34 0.09 -9.47 11.21
N SER A 35 0.78 -10.08 12.18
CA SER A 35 0.48 -9.93 13.61
C SER A 35 0.88 -8.59 14.19
N GLU A 36 1.75 -7.83 13.51
CA GLU A 36 2.18 -6.49 13.91
C GLU A 36 1.17 -5.41 13.51
N LEU A 37 0.17 -5.75 12.68
CA LEU A 37 -0.91 -4.86 12.26
C LEU A 37 -2.05 -4.84 13.28
N THR A 38 -2.71 -3.68 13.41
CA THR A 38 -3.96 -3.58 14.17
C THR A 38 -5.06 -4.46 13.58
N SER A 39 -6.11 -4.75 14.37
CA SER A 39 -7.25 -5.54 13.89
C SER A 39 -7.95 -4.89 12.70
N GLU A 40 -7.99 -3.56 12.63
CA GLU A 40 -8.60 -2.80 11.54
C GLU A 40 -7.74 -2.90 10.27
N SER A 41 -6.44 -2.63 10.38
CA SER A 41 -5.49 -2.76 9.28
C SER A 41 -5.45 -4.18 8.69
N ARG A 42 -5.60 -5.22 9.54
CA ARG A 42 -5.76 -6.60 9.06
C ARG A 42 -7.01 -6.80 8.22
N GLN A 43 -8.12 -6.15 8.56
CA GLN A 43 -9.36 -6.26 7.77
C GLN A 43 -9.22 -5.58 6.42
N ILE A 44 -8.55 -4.43 6.36
CA ILE A 44 -8.34 -3.65 5.13
C ILE A 44 -7.44 -4.39 4.14
N ILE A 45 -6.35 -5.02 4.61
CA ILE A 45 -5.41 -5.72 3.71
C ILE A 45 -5.83 -7.16 3.36
N ARG A 46 -6.77 -7.74 4.10
CA ARG A 46 -7.21 -9.12 3.89
C ARG A 46 -7.70 -9.39 2.45
N PRO A 47 -8.52 -8.55 1.81
CA PRO A 47 -8.94 -8.74 0.42
C PRO A 47 -7.75 -8.84 -0.54
N LEU A 48 -6.77 -7.94 -0.42
CA LEU A 48 -5.57 -7.97 -1.27
C LEU A 48 -4.79 -9.27 -1.07
N ARG A 49 -4.61 -9.71 0.18
CA ARG A 49 -3.96 -11.00 0.47
C ARG A 49 -4.70 -12.16 -0.19
N GLN A 50 -6.02 -12.22 -0.03
CA GLN A 50 -6.85 -13.26 -0.63
C GLN A 50 -6.78 -13.25 -2.17
N ALA A 51 -6.76 -12.06 -2.78
CA ALA A 51 -6.59 -11.90 -4.22
C ALA A 51 -5.23 -12.46 -4.68
N VAL A 52 -4.14 -12.13 -3.99
CA VAL A 52 -2.80 -12.64 -4.30
C VAL A 52 -2.70 -14.15 -4.11
N GLU A 53 -3.23 -14.70 -3.01
CA GLU A 53 -3.26 -16.15 -2.77
C GLU A 53 -4.07 -16.90 -3.85
N SER A 54 -5.21 -16.34 -4.25
CA SER A 54 -6.05 -16.87 -5.34
C SER A 54 -5.30 -16.85 -6.68
N PHE A 55 -4.67 -15.72 -7.00
CA PHE A 55 -3.86 -15.55 -8.20
C PHE A 55 -2.74 -16.60 -8.28
N GLU A 56 -2.00 -16.78 -7.19
CA GLU A 56 -0.95 -17.80 -7.09
C GLU A 56 -1.48 -19.22 -7.27
N SER A 57 -2.66 -19.50 -6.71
CA SER A 57 -3.31 -20.80 -6.88
C SER A 57 -3.66 -21.06 -8.35
N VAL A 58 -4.15 -20.05 -9.07
CA VAL A 58 -4.47 -20.15 -10.50
C VAL A 58 -3.20 -20.40 -11.33
N ILE A 59 -2.10 -19.70 -11.07
CA ILE A 59 -0.83 -19.94 -11.77
C ILE A 59 -0.33 -21.36 -11.52
N LYS A 60 -0.33 -21.80 -10.25
CA LYS A 60 0.11 -23.16 -9.88
C LYS A 60 -0.74 -24.26 -10.51
N ALA A 61 -2.04 -24.04 -10.62
CA ALA A 61 -2.97 -24.99 -11.23
C ALA A 61 -2.83 -25.09 -12.76
N ASN A 62 -2.25 -24.07 -13.40
CA ASN A 62 -2.18 -23.95 -14.86
C ASN A 62 -0.73 -23.79 -15.38
N PRO A 63 0.20 -24.71 -15.05
CA PRO A 63 1.62 -24.55 -15.40
C PRO A 63 1.91 -24.62 -16.91
N ASN A 64 0.96 -25.12 -17.70
CA ASN A 64 1.12 -25.33 -19.13
C ASN A 64 0.62 -24.17 -20.00
N VAL A 65 0.00 -23.14 -19.39
CA VAL A 65 -0.51 -21.97 -20.12
C VAL A 65 0.65 -21.02 -20.40
N ASP A 66 0.86 -20.65 -21.67
CA ASP A 66 2.00 -19.82 -22.08
C ASP A 66 2.00 -18.45 -21.38
N ALA A 67 0.82 -17.85 -21.23
CA ALA A 67 0.63 -16.63 -20.43
C ALA A 67 1.04 -16.82 -18.95
N ALA A 68 0.80 -18.00 -18.36
CA ALA A 68 1.23 -18.30 -16.99
C ALA A 68 2.75 -18.54 -16.88
N LYS A 69 3.39 -19.04 -17.94
CA LYS A 69 4.86 -19.26 -17.96
C LYS A 69 5.65 -17.96 -18.11
N ILE A 70 5.28 -17.14 -19.11
CA ILE A 70 6.04 -15.93 -19.48
C ILE A 70 5.69 -14.79 -18.53
N LEU A 71 4.41 -14.46 -18.41
CA LEU A 71 3.94 -13.31 -17.64
C LEU A 71 3.49 -13.69 -16.23
N GLY A 72 3.07 -14.93 -15.98
CA GLY A 72 2.61 -15.37 -14.66
C GLY A 72 3.68 -15.26 -13.56
N ASN A 73 4.94 -15.61 -13.83
CA ASN A 73 6.03 -15.48 -12.85
C ASN A 73 6.33 -14.02 -12.48
N GLN A 74 6.35 -13.14 -13.50
CA GLN A 74 6.54 -11.71 -13.29
C GLN A 74 5.36 -11.11 -12.53
N ALA A 75 4.13 -11.40 -12.98
CA ALA A 75 2.90 -10.97 -12.34
C ALA A 75 2.82 -11.46 -10.88
N GLN A 76 3.23 -12.70 -10.60
CA GLN A 76 3.27 -13.25 -9.24
C GLN A 76 4.25 -12.50 -8.36
N THR A 77 5.45 -12.22 -8.89
CA THR A 77 6.47 -11.47 -8.19
C THR A 77 5.99 -10.04 -7.88
N THR A 78 5.39 -9.37 -8.86
CA THR A 78 4.83 -8.03 -8.71
C THR A 78 3.66 -8.02 -7.71
N ALA A 79 2.75 -8.99 -7.78
CA ALA A 79 1.60 -9.09 -6.87
C ALA A 79 2.05 -9.30 -5.42
N ARG A 80 3.05 -10.16 -5.18
CA ARG A 80 3.67 -10.35 -3.86
C ARG A 80 4.33 -9.07 -3.35
N LYS A 81 5.15 -8.42 -4.18
CA LYS A 81 5.79 -7.16 -3.83
C LYS A 81 4.76 -6.09 -3.44
N THR A 82 3.67 -5.99 -4.21
CA THR A 82 2.57 -5.06 -3.94
C THR A 82 1.89 -5.36 -2.60
N LEU A 83 1.66 -6.63 -2.26
CA LEU A 83 1.12 -7.03 -0.96
C LEU A 83 2.07 -6.71 0.21
N ASP A 84 3.38 -6.93 0.02
CA ASP A 84 4.39 -6.61 1.03
C ASP A 84 4.45 -5.09 1.29
N GLU A 85 4.39 -4.28 0.24
CA GLU A 85 4.37 -2.82 0.35
C GLU A 85 3.08 -2.31 0.97
N ALA A 86 1.92 -2.82 0.54
CA ALA A 86 0.64 -2.52 1.18
C ALA A 86 0.66 -2.88 2.68
N SER A 87 1.30 -4.00 3.05
CA SER A 87 1.43 -4.40 4.45
C SER A 87 2.29 -3.43 5.25
N ARG A 88 3.34 -2.88 4.65
CA ARG A 88 4.14 -1.81 5.26
C ARG A 88 3.33 -0.52 5.42
N MET A 89 2.54 -0.16 4.41
CA MET A 89 1.69 1.02 4.49
C MET A 89 0.63 0.93 5.58
N MET A 90 0.12 -0.27 5.87
CA MET A 90 -0.80 -0.48 6.98
C MET A 90 -0.18 -0.13 8.33
N ALA A 91 1.12 -0.38 8.52
CA ALA A 91 1.82 0.07 9.72
C ALA A 91 1.87 1.62 9.80
N ASN A 92 2.09 2.29 8.67
CA ASN A 92 2.06 3.76 8.61
C ASN A 92 0.64 4.30 8.85
N ARG A 93 -0.40 3.66 8.28
CA ARG A 93 -1.80 4.00 8.52
C ARG A 93 -2.13 3.92 10.01
N ASP A 94 -1.75 2.84 10.69
CA ASP A 94 -1.97 2.68 12.13
C ASP A 94 -1.35 3.83 12.94
N GLN A 95 -0.18 4.33 12.51
CA GLN A 95 0.48 5.48 13.13
C GLN A 95 -0.23 6.80 12.83
N LEU A 96 -0.69 7.02 11.59
CA LEU A 96 -1.46 8.20 11.20
C LEU A 96 -2.80 8.27 11.94
N VAL A 97 -3.46 7.13 12.16
CA VAL A 97 -4.69 7.05 12.97
C VAL A 97 -4.42 7.49 14.41
N GLN A 98 -3.32 7.04 15.01
CA GLN A 98 -2.93 7.50 16.33
C GLN A 98 -2.60 8.99 16.36
N LEU A 99 -1.96 9.51 15.32
CA LEU A 99 -1.65 10.93 15.19
C LEU A 99 -2.93 11.76 15.09
N ALA A 100 -3.86 11.40 14.20
CA ALA A 100 -5.15 12.07 14.04
C ALA A 100 -5.89 12.17 15.39
N ARG A 101 -5.98 11.05 16.13
CA ARG A 101 -6.60 11.02 17.48
C ARG A 101 -5.90 11.95 18.48
N ARG A 102 -4.57 12.06 18.44
CA ARG A 102 -3.81 12.98 19.32
C ARG A 102 -4.04 14.44 18.95
N LEU A 103 -4.16 14.76 17.66
CA LEU A 103 -4.47 16.11 17.18
C LEU A 103 -5.88 16.51 17.61
N GLU A 104 -6.86 15.63 17.41
CA GLU A 104 -8.24 15.83 17.88
C GLU A 104 -8.30 16.08 19.39
N ALA A 105 -7.58 15.27 20.19
CA ALA A 105 -7.52 15.47 21.65
C ALA A 105 -6.92 16.83 22.05
N GLN A 106 -6.01 17.37 21.22
CA GLN A 106 -5.42 18.70 21.39
C GLN A 106 -6.24 19.82 20.74
N LYS A 107 -7.41 19.51 20.15
CA LYS A 107 -8.23 20.43 19.35
C LYS A 107 -7.46 21.06 18.17
N LEU A 108 -6.51 20.32 17.63
CA LEU A 108 -5.79 20.64 16.41
C LEU A 108 -6.46 19.95 15.22
N ASP A 109 -6.24 20.47 14.01
CA ASP A 109 -6.84 19.96 12.78
C ASP A 109 -6.22 18.60 12.37
N PRO A 110 -7.00 17.51 12.33
CA PRO A 110 -6.53 16.20 11.90
C PRO A 110 -6.69 15.93 10.40
N ALA A 111 -7.14 16.90 9.58
CA ALA A 111 -7.48 16.68 8.17
C ALA A 111 -6.33 16.06 7.36
N SER A 112 -5.10 16.56 7.49
CA SER A 112 -3.96 16.05 6.70
C SER A 112 -3.62 14.57 6.97
N PRO A 113 -3.53 14.08 8.22
CA PRO A 113 -3.40 12.66 8.49
C PRO A 113 -4.58 11.82 7.97
N LEU A 114 -5.81 12.33 8.05
CA LEU A 114 -7.00 11.63 7.56
C LEU A 114 -7.00 11.50 6.03
N ASP A 115 -6.67 12.56 5.30
CA ASP A 115 -6.54 12.53 3.84
C ASP A 115 -5.48 11.50 3.38
N THR A 116 -4.40 11.39 4.16
CA THR A 116 -3.34 10.41 3.89
C THR A 116 -3.81 8.98 4.15
N ILE A 117 -4.61 8.76 5.20
CA ILE A 117 -5.23 7.45 5.48
C ILE A 117 -6.15 7.04 4.34
N ASP A 118 -7.01 7.94 3.88
CA ASP A 118 -7.95 7.66 2.77
C ASP A 118 -7.21 7.31 1.47
N SER A 119 -6.11 8.02 1.18
CA SER A 119 -5.22 7.71 0.04
C SER A 119 -4.60 6.31 0.14
N ILE A 120 -4.17 5.89 1.34
CA ILE A 120 -3.64 4.53 1.55
C ILE A 120 -4.73 3.48 1.30
N ASP A 121 -5.92 3.68 1.87
CA ASP A 121 -7.03 2.74 1.77
C ASP A 121 -7.49 2.60 0.31
N GLN A 122 -7.57 3.71 -0.44
CA GLN A 122 -7.91 3.71 -1.85
C GLN A 122 -6.89 2.91 -2.69
N ARG A 123 -5.58 3.10 -2.45
CA ARG A 123 -4.54 2.40 -3.21
C ARG A 123 -4.54 0.89 -2.93
N ILE A 124 -4.86 0.46 -1.71
CA ILE A 124 -5.04 -0.97 -1.39
C ILE A 124 -6.24 -1.55 -2.13
N HIS A 125 -7.35 -0.80 -2.22
CA HIS A 125 -8.49 -1.21 -3.03
C HIS A 125 -8.13 -1.33 -4.51
N ASP A 126 -7.38 -0.38 -5.06
CA ASP A 126 -6.94 -0.44 -6.46
C ASP A 126 -5.96 -1.58 -6.73
N ALA A 127 -5.04 -1.86 -5.79
CA ALA A 127 -4.18 -3.04 -5.86
C ALA A 127 -4.99 -4.33 -5.88
N THR A 128 -6.00 -4.43 -5.01
CA THR A 128 -6.87 -5.63 -4.92
C THR A 128 -7.57 -5.88 -6.25
N ARG A 129 -8.20 -4.83 -6.82
CA ARG A 129 -8.87 -4.92 -8.12
C ARG A 129 -7.93 -5.34 -9.25
N ALA A 130 -6.70 -4.81 -9.26
CA ALA A 130 -5.73 -5.15 -10.29
C ALA A 130 -5.29 -6.63 -10.20
N VAL A 131 -5.08 -7.16 -8.99
CA VAL A 131 -4.78 -8.59 -8.80
C VAL A 131 -5.96 -9.49 -9.17
N ASP A 132 -7.19 -9.09 -8.83
CA ASP A 132 -8.40 -9.84 -9.24
C ASP A 132 -8.53 -9.87 -10.77
N GLN A 133 -8.27 -8.74 -11.46
CA GLN A 133 -8.27 -8.66 -12.92
C GLN A 133 -7.21 -9.57 -13.54
N LEU A 134 -6.00 -9.61 -13.00
CA LEU A 134 -4.96 -10.55 -13.42
C LEU A 134 -5.40 -12.00 -13.25
N THR A 135 -6.02 -12.32 -12.12
CA THR A 135 -6.54 -13.67 -11.83
C THR A 135 -7.58 -14.09 -12.86
N LEU A 136 -8.54 -13.22 -13.17
CA LEU A 136 -9.56 -13.47 -14.17
C LEU A 136 -8.94 -13.68 -15.55
N LYS A 137 -8.00 -12.83 -15.98
CA LYS A 137 -7.35 -12.93 -17.29
C LYS A 137 -6.53 -14.20 -17.44
N ILE A 138 -5.73 -14.59 -16.45
CA ILE A 138 -4.99 -15.86 -16.50
C ILE A 138 -5.95 -17.05 -16.51
N THR A 139 -7.02 -17.01 -15.72
CA THR A 139 -8.04 -18.07 -15.72
C THR A 139 -8.71 -18.18 -17.09
N GLN A 140 -9.08 -17.06 -17.71
CA GLN A 140 -9.65 -17.04 -19.06
C GLN A 140 -8.67 -17.62 -20.08
N ALA A 141 -7.41 -17.21 -20.05
CA ALA A 141 -6.35 -17.74 -20.91
C ALA A 141 -6.14 -19.25 -20.69
N ALA A 142 -6.31 -19.75 -19.47
CA ALA A 142 -6.22 -21.18 -19.17
C ALA A 142 -7.40 -21.99 -19.70
N THR A 143 -8.59 -21.39 -19.78
CA THR A 143 -9.81 -22.06 -20.27
C THR A 143 -10.00 -21.98 -21.78
N GLN A 144 -9.45 -20.97 -22.45
CA GLN A 144 -9.57 -20.83 -23.92
C GLN A 144 -8.59 -21.77 -24.61
N THR A 145 -9.10 -22.90 -25.09
CA THR A 145 -8.33 -23.93 -25.81
C THR A 145 -8.06 -23.58 -27.28
N GLU A 146 -8.69 -22.53 -27.81
CA GLU A 146 -8.50 -22.05 -29.18
C GLU A 146 -8.18 -20.55 -29.19
N ILE A 147 -7.13 -20.23 -29.94
CA ILE A 147 -6.38 -18.98 -29.97
C ILE A 147 -7.21 -17.82 -30.57
N PRO A 148 -7.29 -16.67 -29.87
CA PRO A 148 -7.04 -15.37 -30.49
C PRO A 148 -5.75 -14.79 -29.86
N THR A 149 -4.64 -15.07 -30.53
CA THR A 149 -3.32 -14.51 -30.29
C THR A 149 -3.38 -13.03 -30.67
N LEU A 150 -2.94 -12.19 -29.73
CA LEU A 150 -2.37 -10.83 -29.88
C LEU A 150 -2.99 -9.77 -28.96
N ASP A 151 -4.23 -9.93 -28.47
CA ASP A 151 -4.81 -8.96 -27.52
C ASP A 151 -4.59 -9.32 -26.04
N ASN A 152 -4.55 -10.62 -25.69
CA ASN A 152 -4.48 -11.06 -24.29
C ASN A 152 -3.11 -10.85 -23.61
N GLU A 153 -2.00 -10.87 -24.36
CA GLU A 153 -0.67 -10.62 -23.78
C GLU A 153 -0.46 -9.14 -23.44
N ASN A 154 -0.89 -8.23 -24.34
CA ASN A 154 -0.83 -6.79 -24.12
C ASN A 154 -1.67 -6.39 -22.89
N ASP A 155 -2.89 -6.93 -22.75
CA ASP A 155 -3.74 -6.69 -21.58
C ASP A 155 -3.10 -7.14 -20.26
N LEU A 156 -2.35 -8.26 -20.29
CA LEU A 156 -1.71 -8.80 -19.10
C LEU A 156 -0.47 -7.98 -18.72
N GLU A 157 0.31 -7.55 -19.71
CA GLU A 157 1.44 -6.64 -19.51
C GLU A 157 0.99 -5.27 -18.98
N ASP A 158 -0.12 -4.74 -19.47
CA ASP A 158 -0.73 -3.51 -18.98
C ASP A 158 -1.16 -3.63 -17.50
N LEU A 159 -1.77 -4.76 -17.12
CA LEU A 159 -2.17 -5.01 -15.74
C LEU A 159 -0.96 -5.18 -14.81
N VAL A 160 0.10 -5.85 -15.26
CA VAL A 160 1.36 -5.95 -14.51
C VAL A 160 1.99 -4.56 -14.35
N SER A 161 2.05 -3.77 -15.41
CA SER A 161 2.54 -2.39 -15.38
C SER A 161 1.71 -1.52 -14.43
N ARG A 162 0.39 -1.68 -14.43
CA ARG A 162 -0.51 -1.01 -13.48
C ARG A 162 -0.19 -1.40 -12.04
N LEU A 163 0.02 -2.69 -11.73
CA LEU A 163 0.43 -3.10 -10.40
C LEU A 163 1.80 -2.54 -10.00
N GLN A 164 2.77 -2.50 -10.93
CA GLN A 164 4.07 -1.88 -10.68
C GLN A 164 3.94 -0.39 -10.36
N ASN A 165 3.09 0.32 -11.10
CA ASN A 165 2.79 1.72 -10.82
C ASN A 165 2.14 1.88 -9.44
N ILE A 166 1.19 1.01 -9.07
CA ILE A 166 0.57 1.04 -7.74
C ILE A 166 1.62 0.79 -6.64
N SER A 167 2.50 -0.19 -6.84
CA SER A 167 3.64 -0.50 -5.96
C SER A 167 4.55 0.73 -5.77
N GLN A 168 5.00 1.36 -6.86
CA GLN A 168 5.78 2.60 -6.79
C GLN A 168 5.03 3.72 -6.06
N SER A 169 3.72 3.80 -6.28
CA SER A 169 2.88 4.81 -5.66
C SER A 169 2.77 4.64 -4.13
N PHE A 170 2.95 3.41 -3.62
CA PHE A 170 3.07 3.15 -2.19
C PHE A 170 4.39 3.70 -1.63
N ASP A 171 5.49 3.56 -2.37
CA ASP A 171 6.78 4.15 -2.00
C ASP A 171 6.74 5.68 -1.97
N GLU A 172 6.04 6.30 -2.93
CA GLU A 172 5.87 7.76 -2.99
C GLU A 172 5.10 8.30 -1.78
N VAL A 173 3.99 7.66 -1.41
CA VAL A 173 3.24 8.04 -0.20
C VAL A 173 4.07 7.80 1.06
N ASN A 174 4.85 6.72 1.10
CA ASN A 174 5.76 6.48 2.22
C ASN A 174 6.83 7.59 2.32
N GLN A 175 7.34 8.09 1.19
CA GLN A 175 8.25 9.24 1.16
C GLN A 175 7.56 10.54 1.59
N SER A 176 6.33 10.81 1.16
CA SER A 176 5.61 12.04 1.55
C SER A 176 5.32 12.08 3.04
N ILE A 177 5.00 10.93 3.66
CA ILE A 177 4.87 10.80 5.11
C ILE A 177 6.19 11.19 5.80
N ASN A 178 7.33 10.71 5.30
CA ASN A 178 8.65 11.03 5.86
C ASN A 178 9.09 12.49 5.64
N GLN A 179 8.56 13.19 4.64
CA GLN A 179 8.88 14.60 4.35
C GLN A 179 8.02 15.60 5.14
N THR A 180 6.81 15.19 5.54
CA THR A 180 5.89 16.01 6.37
C THR A 180 6.26 15.92 7.87
N SER A 181 7.36 15.22 8.17
CA SER A 181 7.90 14.89 9.50
C SER A 181 9.07 15.79 9.89
#